data_AF-A0A0M9WHW1-F1
#
_entry.id   AF-A0A0M9WHW1-F1
#
_cell.length_a   1.000
_cell.length_b   1.000
_cell.length_c   1.000
_cell.angle_alpha   90.00
_cell.angle_beta   90.00
_cell.angle_gamma   90.00
#
_symmetry.space_group_name_H-M   'P 1'
#
loop_
_entity.id
_entity.type
_entity.pdbx_description
1 polymer ?
#
loop_
_entity_poly.entity_id
_entity_poly.type
_entity_poly.pdbx_seq_one_letter_code
_entity_poly.pdbx_strand_id
1 'polypeptide(L)'
;MDSTRTISELKSAFIWSQVRIFSESLDLPEDWRNYAAETTEGDLSDKVIEDVLHKVNAAAKQHNRVVYSSQAIHHVAQQITNLYWSSVSQEARSRDAFAQGIEKTTDLSREINITKMSVTLESQEASEEEHTRYRELRERLASLDSQRQQRQRRLDQLQHLRRLVEPFKDPQNDIQPNLITKDGELVQELEKMRILVARVGGRIAQQKRSSGVFENYDYSLPGSGERLEALLDMP
;
A
#
# COMPACT_ATOMS: atom_id res chain seq x y z
N MET A 1 35.32 -14.14 -7.80
CA MET A 1 34.25 -15.16 -7.66
C MET A 1 33.26 -14.69 -6.58
N ASP A 2 32.93 -13.39 -6.59
CA ASP A 2 32.35 -12.70 -5.41
C ASP A 2 30.95 -12.14 -5.71
N SER A 3 30.49 -12.24 -6.95
CA SER A 3 29.25 -11.66 -7.45
C SER A 3 27.99 -12.47 -7.11
N THR A 4 28.13 -13.67 -6.55
CA THR A 4 27.00 -14.56 -6.20
C THR A 4 26.69 -14.62 -4.71
N ARG A 5 27.49 -13.95 -3.86
CA ARG A 5 27.33 -14.00 -2.40
C ARG A 5 26.29 -13.01 -1.93
N THR A 6 25.44 -13.43 -0.99
CA THR A 6 24.45 -12.54 -0.39
C THR A 6 25.12 -11.43 0.44
N ILE A 7 24.46 -10.29 0.62
CA ILE A 7 24.99 -9.17 1.43
C ILE A 7 25.32 -9.63 2.87
N SER A 8 24.54 -10.56 3.42
CA SER A 8 24.79 -11.14 4.74
C SER A 8 26.05 -12.01 4.75
N GLU A 9 26.27 -12.82 3.71
CA GLU A 9 27.50 -13.60 3.56
C GLU A 9 28.74 -12.72 3.47
N LEU A 10 28.71 -11.64 2.68
CA LEU A 10 29.83 -10.70 2.58
C LEU A 10 30.16 -10.04 3.91
N LYS A 11 29.14 -9.58 4.66
CA LYS A 11 29.33 -8.98 5.99
C LYS A 11 29.86 -9.99 7.00
N SER A 12 29.35 -11.22 6.98
CA SER A 12 29.86 -12.28 7.85
C SER A 12 31.31 -12.62 7.52
N ALA A 13 31.67 -12.73 6.23
CA ALA A 13 33.03 -13.02 5.80
C ALA A 13 34.02 -11.90 6.19
N PHE A 14 33.59 -10.65 6.14
CA PHE A 14 34.35 -9.52 6.65
C PHE A 14 34.57 -9.61 8.16
N ILE A 15 33.53 -9.90 8.95
CA ILE A 15 33.67 -10.05 10.41
C ILE A 15 34.61 -11.23 10.71
N TRP A 16 34.51 -12.33 9.97
CA TRP A 16 35.42 -13.47 10.10
C TRP A 16 36.88 -13.09 9.84
N SER A 17 37.17 -12.29 8.81
CA SER A 17 38.54 -11.86 8.54
C SER A 17 39.08 -10.93 9.64
N GLN A 18 38.24 -10.00 10.13
CA GLN A 18 38.63 -9.10 11.22
C GLN A 18 38.86 -9.86 12.53
N VAL A 19 37.95 -10.75 12.91
CA VAL A 19 38.11 -11.60 14.10
C VAL A 19 39.39 -12.42 13.99
N ARG A 20 39.69 -12.98 12.82
CA ARG A 20 40.92 -13.75 12.61
C ARG A 20 42.17 -12.91 12.86
N ILE A 21 42.23 -11.69 12.33
CA ILE A 21 43.37 -10.76 12.53
C ILE A 21 43.50 -10.39 14.01
N PHE A 22 42.40 -10.02 14.67
CA PHE A 22 42.45 -9.61 16.08
C PHE A 22 42.61 -10.78 17.07
N SER A 23 42.38 -12.02 16.62
CA SER A 23 42.56 -13.23 17.43
C SER A 23 43.92 -13.90 17.26
N GLU A 24 44.84 -13.28 16.52
CA GLU A 24 46.21 -13.76 16.36
C GLU A 24 46.90 -13.89 17.73
N SER A 25 47.73 -14.93 17.89
CA SER A 25 48.41 -15.18 19.15
C SER A 25 49.40 -14.07 19.46
N LEU A 26 49.52 -13.74 20.74
CA LEU A 26 50.54 -12.82 21.20
C LEU A 26 51.88 -13.55 21.18
N ASP A 27 52.85 -12.99 20.47
CA ASP A 27 54.23 -13.44 20.47
C ASP A 27 55.08 -12.52 21.36
N LEU A 28 56.18 -13.05 21.89
CA LEU A 28 57.16 -12.26 22.65
C LEU A 28 57.91 -11.32 21.70
N PRO A 29 57.92 -10.00 21.95
CA PRO A 29 58.86 -9.11 21.28
C PRO A 29 60.30 -9.53 21.59
N GLU A 30 61.20 -9.52 20.61
CA GLU A 30 62.60 -9.94 20.78
C GLU A 30 63.33 -9.15 21.90
N ASP A 31 62.89 -7.92 22.17
CA ASP A 31 63.45 -7.01 23.17
C ASP A 31 62.67 -6.97 24.49
N TRP A 32 61.80 -7.95 24.79
CA TRP A 32 60.90 -7.89 25.97
C TRP A 32 61.65 -7.66 27.30
N ARG A 33 62.92 -8.10 27.38
CA ARG A 33 63.79 -7.92 28.55
C ARG A 33 64.15 -6.45 28.81
N ASN A 34 64.24 -5.62 27.76
CA ASN A 34 64.54 -4.20 27.88
C ASN A 34 63.36 -3.41 28.48
N TYR A 35 62.16 -3.99 28.43
CA TYR A 35 60.93 -3.40 28.96
C TYR A 35 60.55 -3.96 30.34
N ALA A 36 61.21 -5.02 30.80
CA ALA A 36 60.98 -5.59 32.12
C ALA A 36 61.66 -4.71 33.19
N ALA A 37 60.89 -4.22 34.16
CA ALA A 37 61.44 -3.49 35.29
C ALA A 37 62.31 -4.45 36.14
N GLU A 38 63.46 -3.98 36.63
CA GLU A 38 64.33 -4.74 37.55
C GLU A 38 63.53 -5.16 38.79
N THR A 39 63.18 -6.44 38.88
CA THR A 39 62.48 -6.99 40.05
C THR A 39 63.48 -7.37 41.12
N THR A 40 63.19 -7.01 42.38
CA THR A 40 64.03 -7.27 43.56
C THR A 40 64.27 -8.75 43.88
N GLU A 41 63.57 -9.67 43.21
CA GLU A 41 63.61 -11.13 43.44
C GLU A 41 64.41 -11.91 42.37
N GLY A 42 65.18 -11.22 41.53
CA GLY A 42 65.98 -11.83 40.46
C GLY A 42 65.26 -11.91 39.12
N ASP A 43 66.03 -12.20 38.07
CA ASP A 43 65.53 -12.24 36.69
C ASP A 43 64.50 -13.37 36.52
N LEU A 44 63.30 -13.01 36.04
CA LEU A 44 62.28 -13.97 35.66
C LEU A 44 62.83 -14.94 34.61
N SER A 45 62.78 -16.24 34.90
CA SER A 45 63.27 -17.24 33.95
C SER A 45 62.43 -17.26 32.67
N ASP A 46 63.09 -17.37 31.53
CA ASP A 46 62.50 -17.44 30.18
C ASP A 46 61.35 -18.46 30.09
N LYS A 47 61.52 -19.60 30.79
CA LYS A 47 60.54 -20.69 30.85
C LYS A 47 59.22 -20.30 31.52
N VAL A 48 59.28 -19.50 32.58
CA VAL A 48 58.07 -19.04 33.29
C VAL A 48 57.28 -18.08 32.41
N ILE A 49 57.98 -17.26 31.62
CA ILE A 49 57.34 -16.30 30.71
C ILE A 49 56.74 -17.01 29.51
N GLU A 50 57.44 -18.00 28.95
CA GLU A 50 56.90 -18.89 27.93
C GLU A 50 55.64 -19.62 28.42
N ASP A 51 55.66 -20.16 29.65
CA ASP A 51 54.50 -20.81 30.28
C ASP A 51 53.32 -19.85 30.51
N VAL A 52 53.60 -18.62 30.96
CA VAL A 52 52.57 -17.59 31.16
C VAL A 52 51.98 -17.16 29.82
N LEU A 53 52.81 -16.93 28.80
CA LEU A 53 52.37 -16.59 27.46
C LEU A 53 51.52 -17.72 26.87
N HIS A 54 51.94 -18.97 27.04
CA HIS A 54 51.17 -20.13 26.61
C HIS A 54 49.80 -20.18 27.30
N LYS A 55 49.73 -19.94 28.62
CA LYS A 55 48.46 -19.89 29.37
C LYS A 55 47.57 -18.73 28.93
N VAL A 56 48.13 -17.55 28.69
CA VAL A 56 47.38 -16.38 28.22
C VAL A 56 46.84 -16.62 26.81
N ASN A 57 47.65 -17.15 25.90
CA ASN A 57 47.22 -17.52 24.55
C ASN A 57 46.15 -18.62 24.58
N ALA A 58 46.24 -19.59 25.49
CA ALA A 58 45.22 -20.61 25.66
C ALA A 58 43.89 -20.03 26.18
N ALA A 59 43.93 -19.14 27.18
CA ALA A 59 42.76 -18.45 27.70
C ALA A 59 42.11 -17.54 26.64
N ALA A 60 42.92 -16.80 25.87
CA ALA A 60 42.45 -15.95 24.78
C ALA A 60 41.78 -16.78 23.67
N LYS A 61 42.38 -17.91 23.27
CA LYS A 61 41.76 -18.86 22.32
C LYS A 61 40.42 -19.40 22.82
N GLN A 62 40.33 -19.73 24.11
CA GLN A 62 39.09 -20.20 24.71
C GLN A 62 38.00 -19.12 24.68
N HIS A 63 38.34 -17.89 25.06
CA HIS A 63 37.42 -16.75 25.00
C HIS A 63 36.96 -16.46 23.57
N ASN A 64 37.89 -16.38 22.61
CA ASN A 64 37.59 -16.11 21.21
C ASN A 64 36.65 -17.16 20.61
N ARG A 65 36.80 -18.44 20.97
CA ARG A 65 35.90 -19.51 20.52
C ARG A 65 34.47 -19.38 21.06
N VAL A 66 34.31 -18.87 22.29
CA VAL A 66 33.00 -18.70 22.94
C VAL A 66 32.31 -17.45 22.43
N VAL A 67 33.02 -16.32 22.38
CA VAL A 67 32.45 -15.01 22.02
C VAL A 67 32.25 -14.89 20.51
N TYR A 68 33.23 -15.30 19.71
CA TYR A 68 33.18 -15.22 18.24
C TYR A 68 32.76 -16.55 17.62
N SER A 69 31.72 -17.17 18.17
CA SER A 69 31.13 -18.36 17.56
C SER A 69 30.55 -18.02 16.17
N SER A 70 30.50 -19.02 15.29
CA SER A 70 29.92 -18.84 13.95
C SER A 70 28.48 -18.32 13.98
N GLN A 71 27.71 -18.69 14.99
CA GLN A 71 26.33 -18.24 15.18
C GLN A 71 26.27 -16.77 15.62
N ALA A 72 27.15 -16.36 16.55
CA ALA A 72 27.22 -14.97 16.99
C ALA A 72 27.61 -14.03 15.85
N ILE A 73 28.60 -14.42 15.04
CA ILE A 73 29.04 -13.64 13.88
C ILE A 73 27.90 -13.50 12.86
N HIS A 74 27.19 -14.59 12.56
CA HIS A 74 26.05 -14.55 11.63
C HIS A 74 24.91 -13.66 12.16
N HIS A 75 24.59 -13.77 13.45
CA HIS A 75 23.55 -12.96 14.08
C HIS A 75 23.89 -11.46 14.06
N VAL A 76 25.15 -11.09 14.37
CA VAL A 76 25.60 -9.70 14.30
C VAL A 76 25.56 -9.18 12.85
N ALA A 77 26.00 -9.97 11.86
CA ALA A 77 25.91 -9.60 10.46
C ALA A 77 24.45 -9.36 10.00
N GLN A 78 23.52 -10.18 10.49
CA GLN A 78 22.09 -10.02 10.23
C GLN A 78 21.54 -8.76 10.91
N GLN A 79 21.90 -8.49 12.17
CA GLN A 79 21.50 -7.26 12.87
C GLN A 79 21.97 -6.01 12.14
N ILE A 80 23.24 -5.95 11.72
CA ILE A 80 23.78 -4.82 10.94
C ILE A 80 23.02 -4.67 9.61
N THR A 81 22.63 -5.77 8.99
CA THR A 81 21.84 -5.75 7.76
C THR A 81 20.43 -5.21 8.00
N ASN A 82 19.77 -5.64 9.06
CA ASN A 82 18.46 -5.13 9.44
C ASN A 82 18.51 -3.64 9.79
N LEU A 83 19.54 -3.20 10.53
CA LEU A 83 19.74 -1.79 10.85
C LEU A 83 19.95 -0.95 9.58
N TYR A 84 20.81 -1.41 8.67
CA TYR A 84 21.01 -0.74 7.38
C TYR A 84 19.73 -0.67 6.55
N TRP A 85 18.97 -1.77 6.45
CA TRP A 85 17.67 -1.75 5.77
C TRP A 85 16.68 -0.82 6.45
N SER A 86 16.68 -0.75 7.78
CA SER A 86 15.82 0.16 8.53
C SER A 86 16.18 1.63 8.26
N SER A 87 17.47 1.98 8.24
CA SER A 87 17.92 3.35 7.95
C SER A 87 17.64 3.73 6.51
N VAL A 88 17.91 2.84 5.54
CA VAL A 88 17.58 3.05 4.12
C VAL A 88 16.07 3.19 3.93
N SER A 89 15.26 2.37 4.62
CA SER A 89 13.79 2.50 4.55
C SER A 89 13.29 3.79 5.19
N GLN A 90 13.95 4.27 6.25
CA GLN A 90 13.62 5.52 6.91
C GLN A 90 14.05 6.72 6.06
N GLU A 91 15.20 6.66 5.40
CA GLU A 91 15.64 7.65 4.42
C GLU A 91 14.74 7.65 3.18
N ALA A 92 14.32 6.47 2.69
CA ALA A 92 13.36 6.36 1.60
C ALA A 92 12.00 6.97 1.96
N ARG A 93 11.52 6.76 3.20
CA ARG A 93 10.33 7.44 3.74
C ARG A 93 10.54 8.94 3.93
N SER A 94 11.74 9.39 4.32
CA SER A 94 12.04 10.83 4.36
C SER A 94 12.08 11.44 2.95
N ARG A 95 12.37 10.62 1.94
CA ARG A 95 12.24 10.91 0.51
C ARG A 95 10.82 10.70 -0.02
N ASP A 96 9.80 10.55 0.82
CA ASP A 96 8.38 10.50 0.38
C ASP A 96 7.92 11.78 -0.37
N ALA A 97 8.76 12.80 -0.51
CA ALA A 97 8.63 13.80 -1.58
C ALA A 97 8.48 13.14 -2.98
N PHE A 98 9.14 12.00 -3.22
CA PHE A 98 8.97 11.20 -4.43
C PHE A 98 7.71 10.33 -4.43
N ALA A 99 7.08 10.06 -3.27
CA ALA A 99 5.76 9.43 -3.20
C ALA A 99 4.63 10.43 -3.55
N GLN A 100 4.89 11.73 -3.38
CA GLN A 100 4.12 12.82 -3.96
C GLN A 100 4.54 13.17 -5.40
N GLY A 101 5.54 12.47 -5.94
CA GLY A 101 6.01 12.64 -7.31
C GLY A 101 5.13 11.88 -8.30
N ILE A 102 4.87 12.51 -9.44
CA ILE A 102 4.19 11.87 -10.56
C ILE A 102 5.24 11.13 -11.41
N GLU A 103 5.11 9.81 -11.58
CA GLU A 103 6.06 9.07 -12.42
C GLU A 103 5.98 9.55 -13.87
N LYS A 104 7.13 9.55 -14.56
CA LYS A 104 7.26 10.00 -15.96
C LYS A 104 6.33 9.27 -16.94
N THR A 105 5.89 8.07 -16.60
CA THR A 105 4.99 7.20 -17.39
C THR A 105 3.52 7.37 -17.06
N THR A 106 3.16 8.17 -16.06
CA THR A 106 1.76 8.37 -15.69
C THR A 106 1.02 9.18 -16.75
N ASP A 107 -0.21 8.76 -17.01
CA ASP A 107 -1.09 9.46 -17.93
C ASP A 107 -1.64 10.75 -17.27
N LEU A 108 -1.12 11.89 -17.69
CA LEU A 108 -1.58 13.22 -17.27
C LEU A 108 -2.95 13.61 -17.83
N SER A 109 -3.59 12.74 -18.62
CA SER A 109 -4.98 12.95 -19.02
C SER A 109 -5.95 12.70 -17.88
N ARG A 110 -5.60 11.99 -16.80
CA ARG A 110 -6.56 11.69 -15.72
C ARG A 110 -6.59 12.79 -14.67
N GLU A 111 -7.77 13.25 -14.27
CA GLU A 111 -7.97 14.29 -13.24
C GLU A 111 -7.23 13.99 -11.94
N ILE A 112 -7.23 12.72 -11.52
CA ILE A 112 -6.54 12.24 -10.31
C ILE A 112 -5.02 12.48 -10.39
N ASN A 113 -4.43 12.40 -11.58
CA ASN A 113 -2.99 12.60 -11.75
C ASN A 113 -2.65 14.08 -11.84
N ILE A 114 -3.55 14.89 -12.39
CA ILE A 114 -3.40 16.36 -12.45
C ILE A 114 -3.48 16.97 -11.05
N THR A 115 -4.44 16.52 -10.23
CA THR A 115 -4.61 16.98 -8.85
C THR A 115 -3.44 16.59 -7.94
N LYS A 116 -2.78 15.46 -8.24
CA LYS A 116 -1.55 15.03 -7.56
C LYS A 116 -0.32 15.87 -7.91
N MET A 117 -0.37 16.73 -8.94
CA MET A 117 0.78 17.57 -9.29
C MET A 117 1.12 18.53 -8.15
N SER A 118 2.41 18.70 -7.85
CA SER A 118 2.89 19.70 -6.90
C SER A 118 2.67 21.12 -7.43
N VAL A 119 2.26 22.05 -6.57
CA VAL A 119 1.96 23.46 -6.94
C VAL A 119 3.23 24.20 -7.37
N THR A 120 4.37 23.79 -6.81
CA THR A 120 5.70 24.31 -7.11
C THR A 120 6.59 23.20 -7.63
N LEU A 121 7.44 23.52 -8.62
CA LEU A 121 8.58 22.68 -8.96
C LEU A 121 9.52 22.63 -7.74
N GLU A 122 9.85 21.44 -7.26
CA GLU A 122 10.74 21.22 -6.09
C GLU A 122 12.22 21.13 -6.48
N SER A 123 12.56 21.40 -7.74
CA SER A 123 13.93 21.38 -8.23
C SER A 123 14.72 22.57 -7.67
N GLN A 124 15.68 22.31 -6.78
CA GLN A 124 16.57 23.32 -6.18
C GLN A 124 17.45 24.07 -7.21
N GLU A 125 17.56 23.54 -8.44
CA GLU A 125 18.35 24.09 -9.54
C GLU A 125 17.51 24.83 -10.60
N ALA A 126 16.18 24.91 -10.44
CA ALA A 126 15.31 25.52 -11.44
C ALA A 126 15.37 27.05 -11.38
N SER A 127 15.39 27.69 -12.55
CA SER A 127 15.32 29.15 -12.66
C SER A 127 13.91 29.66 -12.35
N GLU A 128 13.77 30.89 -11.86
CA GLU A 128 12.46 31.52 -11.61
C GLU A 128 11.55 31.51 -12.85
N GLU A 129 12.14 31.60 -14.04
CA GLU A 129 11.43 31.49 -15.33
C GLU A 129 10.85 30.09 -15.59
N GLU A 130 11.51 29.04 -15.10
CA GLU A 130 11.00 27.67 -15.24
C GLU A 130 9.86 27.42 -14.26
N HIS A 131 9.92 28.02 -13.07
CA HIS A 131 8.82 28.01 -12.11
C HIS A 131 7.57 28.74 -12.61
N THR A 132 7.70 29.89 -13.28
CA THR A 132 6.56 30.59 -13.89
C THR A 132 5.98 29.77 -15.05
N ARG A 133 6.83 29.29 -15.96
CA ARG A 133 6.42 28.45 -17.10
C ARG A 133 5.68 27.19 -16.67
N TYR A 134 6.15 26.51 -15.62
CA TYR A 134 5.46 25.34 -15.08
C TYR A 134 4.07 25.67 -14.55
N ARG A 135 3.93 26.77 -13.81
CA ARG A 135 2.63 27.23 -13.29
C ARG A 135 1.65 27.50 -14.42
N GLU A 136 2.08 28.23 -15.46
CA GLU A 136 1.25 28.51 -16.64
C GLU A 136 0.82 27.22 -17.36
N LEU A 137 1.76 26.27 -17.55
CA LEU A 137 1.45 24.98 -18.18
C LEU A 137 0.47 24.16 -17.33
N ARG A 138 0.61 24.17 -16.01
CA ARG A 138 -0.29 23.49 -15.08
C ARG A 138 -1.70 24.09 -15.13
N GLU A 139 -1.82 25.42 -15.12
CA GLU A 139 -3.11 26.11 -15.26
C GLU A 139 -3.77 25.80 -16.61
N ARG A 140 -2.98 25.80 -17.68
CA ARG A 140 -3.45 25.39 -19.00
C ARG A 140 -3.92 23.94 -19.01
N LEU A 141 -3.22 23.04 -18.35
CA LEU A 141 -3.60 21.62 -18.26
C LEU A 141 -4.92 21.47 -17.49
N ALA A 142 -5.07 22.14 -16.35
CA ALA A 142 -6.30 22.14 -15.56
C ALA A 142 -7.50 22.70 -16.34
N SER A 143 -7.31 23.78 -17.10
CA SER A 143 -8.38 24.36 -17.94
C SER A 143 -8.77 23.46 -19.12
N LEU A 144 -7.82 22.74 -19.72
CA LEU A 144 -8.13 21.75 -20.76
C LEU A 144 -8.86 20.53 -20.20
N ASP A 145 -8.51 20.09 -18.99
CA ASP A 145 -9.22 18.99 -18.34
C ASP A 145 -10.66 19.36 -18.02
N SER A 146 -10.92 20.55 -17.48
CA SER A 146 -12.28 21.01 -17.19
C SER A 146 -13.15 21.09 -18.46
N GLN A 147 -12.58 21.57 -19.58
CA GLN A 147 -13.27 21.55 -20.88
C GLN A 147 -13.56 20.13 -21.36
N ARG A 148 -12.61 19.20 -21.19
CA ARG A 148 -12.80 17.80 -21.56
C ARG A 148 -13.91 17.16 -20.72
N GLN A 149 -13.93 17.39 -19.42
CA GLN A 149 -14.99 16.89 -18.53
C GLN A 149 -16.36 17.44 -18.94
N GLN A 150 -16.46 18.72 -19.27
CA GLN A 150 -17.71 19.32 -19.73
C GLN A 150 -18.21 18.67 -21.04
N ARG A 151 -17.30 18.42 -21.99
CA ARG A 151 -17.63 17.72 -23.24
C ARG A 151 -18.06 16.28 -22.97
N GLN A 152 -17.38 15.58 -22.07
CA GLN A 152 -17.74 14.21 -21.69
C GLN A 152 -19.14 14.15 -21.09
N ARG A 153 -19.45 15.03 -20.12
CA ARG A 153 -20.80 15.14 -19.53
C ARG A 153 -21.86 15.40 -20.59
N ARG A 154 -21.58 16.29 -21.56
CA ARG A 154 -22.49 16.55 -22.68
C ARG A 154 -22.68 15.34 -23.57
N LEU A 155 -21.63 14.57 -23.85
CA LEU A 155 -21.74 13.32 -24.60
C LEU A 155 -22.58 12.30 -23.85
N ASP A 156 -22.35 12.12 -22.55
CA ASP A 156 -23.09 11.18 -21.71
C ASP A 156 -24.57 11.55 -21.65
N GLN A 157 -24.90 12.85 -21.52
CA GLN A 157 -26.26 13.37 -21.60
C GLN A 157 -26.91 13.06 -22.95
N LEU A 158 -26.22 13.32 -24.05
CA LEU A 158 -26.74 13.04 -25.40
C LEU A 158 -26.92 11.54 -25.65
N GLN A 159 -26.02 10.70 -25.12
CA GLN A 159 -26.16 9.25 -25.18
C GLN A 159 -27.35 8.78 -24.35
N HIS A 160 -27.56 9.36 -23.17
CA HIS A 160 -28.73 9.06 -22.34
C HIS A 160 -30.03 9.45 -23.05
N LEU A 161 -30.11 10.66 -23.61
CA LEU A 161 -31.25 11.08 -24.41
C LEU A 161 -31.45 10.18 -25.63
N ARG A 162 -30.37 9.77 -26.30
CA ARG A 162 -30.45 8.83 -27.42
C ARG A 162 -31.04 7.48 -26.98
N ARG A 163 -30.67 6.96 -25.81
CA ARG A 163 -31.25 5.73 -25.24
C ARG A 163 -32.74 5.90 -24.90
N LEU A 164 -33.15 7.06 -24.40
CA LEU A 164 -34.57 7.35 -24.13
C LEU A 164 -35.39 7.48 -25.41
N VAL A 165 -34.79 8.00 -26.49
CA VAL A 165 -35.45 8.16 -27.79
C VAL A 165 -35.41 6.86 -28.63
N GLU A 166 -34.52 5.92 -28.31
CA GLU A 166 -34.36 4.66 -29.05
C GLU A 166 -35.66 3.84 -29.18
N PRO A 167 -36.47 3.65 -28.12
CA PRO A 167 -37.77 2.95 -28.23
C PRO A 167 -38.82 3.68 -29.09
N PHE A 168 -38.64 4.98 -29.35
CA PHE A 168 -39.55 5.75 -30.21
C PHE A 168 -39.26 5.57 -31.70
N LYS A 169 -38.18 4.87 -32.08
CA LYS A 169 -37.87 4.60 -33.48
C LYS A 169 -38.84 3.58 -34.09
N ASP A 170 -39.20 2.56 -33.31
CA ASP A 170 -40.18 1.52 -33.71
C ASP A 170 -41.39 1.55 -32.77
N PRO A 171 -42.23 2.60 -32.84
CA PRO A 171 -43.32 2.83 -31.89
C PRO A 171 -44.36 1.70 -31.90
N GLN A 172 -44.50 0.98 -33.02
CA GLN A 172 -45.43 -0.15 -33.15
C GLN A 172 -45.03 -1.36 -32.29
N ASN A 173 -43.74 -1.58 -32.06
CA ASN A 173 -43.26 -2.74 -31.32
C ASN A 173 -43.00 -2.42 -29.83
N ASP A 174 -42.48 -1.22 -29.51
CA ASP A 174 -42.04 -0.91 -28.15
C ASP A 174 -43.07 -0.12 -27.32
N ILE A 175 -43.82 0.78 -27.95
CA ILE A 175 -44.70 1.73 -27.26
C ILE A 175 -46.16 1.27 -27.28
N GLN A 176 -46.64 0.77 -28.42
CA GLN A 176 -48.02 0.32 -28.57
C GLN A 176 -48.47 -0.78 -27.59
N PRO A 177 -47.69 -1.83 -27.28
CA PRO A 177 -48.14 -2.83 -26.30
C PRO A 177 -48.21 -2.27 -24.87
N ASN A 178 -47.43 -1.22 -24.56
CA ASN A 178 -47.38 -0.57 -23.26
C ASN A 178 -48.39 0.59 -23.12
N LEU A 179 -49.20 0.86 -24.16
CA LEU A 179 -50.20 1.92 -24.14
C LEU A 179 -51.48 1.45 -23.42
N ILE A 180 -52.02 2.28 -22.52
CA ILE A 180 -53.29 2.03 -21.84
C ILE A 180 -54.44 2.30 -22.80
N THR A 181 -54.69 1.37 -23.73
CA THR A 181 -55.90 1.35 -24.56
C THR A 181 -56.92 0.39 -23.95
N LYS A 182 -58.20 0.58 -24.23
CA LYS A 182 -59.30 -0.22 -23.63
C LYS A 182 -59.12 -1.74 -23.86
N ASP A 183 -58.46 -2.11 -24.96
CA ASP A 183 -58.18 -3.50 -25.35
C ASP A 183 -56.68 -3.85 -25.32
N GLY A 184 -55.84 -2.99 -24.73
CA GLY A 184 -54.38 -3.13 -24.74
C GLY A 184 -53.87 -4.27 -23.85
N GLU A 185 -52.73 -4.86 -24.24
CA GLU A 185 -52.10 -5.98 -23.52
C GLU A 185 -51.82 -5.64 -22.04
N LEU A 186 -51.40 -4.40 -21.76
CA LEU A 186 -51.18 -3.91 -20.39
C LEU A 186 -52.47 -3.94 -19.54
N VAL A 187 -53.63 -3.57 -20.11
CA VAL A 187 -54.91 -3.56 -19.39
C VAL A 187 -55.34 -4.99 -19.08
N GLN A 188 -55.13 -5.93 -20.02
CA GLN A 188 -55.37 -7.34 -19.79
C GLN A 188 -54.49 -7.89 -18.66
N GLU A 189 -53.21 -7.50 -18.62
CA GLU A 189 -52.28 -7.94 -17.57
C GLU A 189 -52.61 -7.29 -16.21
N LEU A 190 -53.04 -6.03 -16.20
CA LEU A 190 -53.56 -5.35 -14.99
C LEU A 190 -54.85 -6.00 -14.48
N GLU A 191 -55.74 -6.45 -15.36
CA GLU A 191 -56.94 -7.17 -14.97
C GLU A 191 -56.62 -8.56 -14.40
N LYS A 192 -55.67 -9.29 -15.00
CA LYS A 192 -55.14 -10.54 -14.42
C LYS A 192 -54.52 -10.28 -13.03
N MET A 193 -53.74 -9.21 -12.88
CA MET A 193 -53.21 -8.81 -11.58
C MET A 193 -54.32 -8.46 -10.59
N ARG A 194 -55.39 -7.75 -10.99
CA ARG A 194 -56.53 -7.46 -10.11
C ARG A 194 -57.19 -8.74 -9.59
N ILE A 195 -57.37 -9.72 -10.47
CA ILE A 195 -57.95 -11.02 -10.12
C ILE A 195 -57.00 -11.80 -9.17
N LEU A 196 -55.70 -11.79 -9.46
CA LEU A 196 -54.68 -12.41 -8.61
C LEU A 196 -54.62 -11.75 -7.23
N VAL A 197 -54.64 -10.41 -7.14
CA VAL A 197 -54.67 -9.66 -5.89
C VAL A 197 -55.94 -9.94 -5.10
N ALA A 198 -57.11 -10.00 -5.74
CA ALA A 198 -58.35 -10.36 -5.07
C ALA A 198 -58.29 -11.80 -4.52
N ARG A 199 -57.71 -12.74 -5.27
CA ARG A 199 -57.54 -14.13 -4.85
C ARG A 199 -56.51 -14.29 -3.72
N VAL A 200 -55.38 -13.58 -3.80
CA VAL A 200 -54.32 -13.58 -2.77
C VAL A 200 -54.82 -12.89 -1.51
N GLY A 201 -55.46 -11.73 -1.62
CA GLY A 201 -56.12 -11.03 -0.51
C GLY A 201 -57.20 -11.88 0.13
N GLY A 202 -57.99 -12.61 -0.67
CA GLY A 202 -58.97 -13.58 -0.17
C GLY A 202 -58.35 -14.76 0.58
N ARG A 203 -57.25 -15.35 0.05
CA ARG A 203 -56.51 -16.41 0.76
C ARG A 203 -55.84 -15.90 2.03
N ILE A 204 -55.22 -14.73 2.02
CA ILE A 204 -54.62 -14.11 3.21
C ILE A 204 -55.70 -13.79 4.25
N ALA A 205 -56.88 -13.30 3.84
CA ALA A 205 -57.99 -13.08 4.75
C ALA A 205 -58.57 -14.39 5.31
N GLN A 206 -58.66 -15.46 4.51
CA GLN A 206 -59.03 -16.79 4.99
C GLN A 206 -57.99 -17.35 5.96
N GLN A 207 -56.69 -17.15 5.68
CA GLN A 207 -55.59 -17.55 6.55
C GLN A 207 -55.55 -16.72 7.84
N LYS A 208 -55.87 -15.42 7.79
CA LYS A 208 -56.03 -14.55 8.97
C LYS A 208 -57.23 -14.96 9.82
N ARG A 209 -58.33 -15.41 9.19
CA ARG A 209 -59.50 -15.96 9.89
C ARG A 209 -59.25 -17.34 10.51
N SER A 210 -58.40 -18.18 9.91
CA SER A 210 -57.98 -19.45 10.52
C SER A 210 -56.94 -19.27 11.62
N SER A 211 -56.14 -18.20 11.58
CA SER A 211 -55.04 -17.97 12.53
C SER A 211 -55.40 -17.08 13.73
N GLY A 212 -56.64 -16.61 13.87
CA GLY A 212 -57.18 -16.08 15.13
C GLY A 212 -56.44 -14.90 15.79
N VAL A 213 -55.53 -14.22 15.10
CA VAL A 213 -54.76 -13.09 15.67
C VAL A 213 -55.04 -11.83 14.87
N PHE A 214 -55.72 -10.89 15.52
CA PHE A 214 -55.83 -9.50 15.06
C PHE A 214 -54.54 -8.77 15.42
N GLU A 215 -53.62 -8.68 14.46
CA GLU A 215 -52.66 -7.58 14.43
C GLU A 215 -53.02 -6.62 13.30
N ASN A 216 -53.02 -5.34 13.67
CA ASN A 216 -53.23 -4.18 12.83
C ASN A 216 -51.90 -3.93 12.09
N TYR A 217 -51.74 -4.52 10.92
CA TYR A 217 -50.58 -4.23 10.08
C TYR A 217 -50.92 -3.04 9.20
N ASP A 218 -50.37 -1.89 9.59
CA ASP A 218 -50.20 -0.75 8.70
C ASP A 218 -49.30 -1.21 7.55
N TYR A 219 -49.85 -1.30 6.34
CA TYR A 219 -49.13 -1.81 5.17
C TYR A 219 -48.18 -0.72 4.65
N SER A 220 -47.06 -0.55 5.35
CA SER A 220 -45.92 0.19 4.81
C SER A 220 -45.17 -0.74 3.85
N LEU A 221 -45.12 -0.37 2.58
CA LEU A 221 -44.29 -1.04 1.57
C LEU A 221 -42.84 -1.07 2.09
N PRO A 222 -42.19 -2.24 2.17
CA PRO A 222 -40.79 -2.32 2.58
C PRO A 222 -39.93 -1.46 1.64
N GLY A 223 -39.25 -0.45 2.19
CA GLY A 223 -38.37 0.45 1.44
C GLY A 223 -39.03 1.73 0.90
N SER A 224 -40.29 2.06 1.24
CA SER A 224 -40.86 3.37 0.87
C SER A 224 -40.20 4.53 1.60
N GLY A 225 -39.75 4.32 2.84
CA GLY A 225 -39.03 5.31 3.64
C GLY A 225 -37.70 5.69 3.01
N GLU A 226 -36.84 4.70 2.74
CA GLU A 226 -35.52 4.92 2.13
C GLU A 226 -35.60 5.58 0.74
N ARG A 227 -36.65 5.29 -0.03
CA ARG A 227 -36.86 5.92 -1.36
C ARG A 227 -37.36 7.35 -1.28
N LEU A 228 -38.18 7.68 -0.28
CA LEU A 228 -38.61 9.06 -0.02
C LEU A 228 -37.45 9.90 0.51
N GLU A 229 -36.61 9.30 1.35
CA GLU A 229 -35.39 9.93 1.87
C GLU A 229 -34.40 10.20 0.74
N ALA A 230 -34.15 9.22 -0.15
CA ALA A 230 -33.32 9.40 -1.34
C ALA A 230 -33.86 10.43 -2.36
N LEU A 231 -35.17 10.71 -2.35
CA LEU A 231 -35.78 11.75 -3.19
C LEU A 231 -35.70 13.14 -2.57
N LEU A 232 -35.65 13.23 -1.24
CA LEU A 232 -35.56 14.49 -0.50
C LEU A 232 -34.11 14.96 -0.29
N ASP A 233 -33.14 14.05 -0.33
CA ASP A 233 -31.69 14.33 -0.18
C ASP A 233 -30.95 14.63 -1.52
N MET A 234 -31.68 14.88 -2.61
CA MET A 234 -31.05 15.35 -3.87
C MET A 234 -30.78 16.86 -3.79
N PRO A 235 -29.53 17.35 -3.95
CA PRO A 235 -29.20 18.77 -4.00
C PRO A 235 -29.69 19.47 -5.28
#